data_AF-A0A933XHI1-F1
#
_entry.id   AF-A0A933XHI1-F1
#
_cell.length_a   1.000
_cell.length_b   1.000
_cell.length_c   1.000
_cell.angle_alpha   90.00
_cell.angle_beta   90.00
_cell.angle_gamma   90.00
#
_symmetry.space_group_name_H-M   'P 1'
#
loop_
_entity.id
_entity.type
_entity.pdbx_description
1 polymer ?
#
loop_
_entity_poly.entity_id
_entity_poly.type
_entity_poly.pdbx_seq_one_letter_code
_entity_poly.pdbx_strand_id
1 'polypeptide(L)'
;MKAESKNSFLLAVAGYFFLAGIAILLIRAFFWGHIAAFAGIRSIPVDKIPLFKLNLLRFIYLYAFLHFLLGALSFWVFKTRDKIKAWLSMYEEESHPSSFLLFFWSSISGLYLFGLFLIPMNIFKDRIFVFREDNVFETMTVILFIISAVLLLRSSLIVKQINRLRHEGAYRKVFFIYIGIAVVLLALAGEEISWGQRLFHVQTPEFYAELNRQKETNIHNLVEMGFTPMYALASVIFIVSVLSVWLFYWKDRSVFSRFVLPHPELYILATMMAIAGCGMRYGELFEELLSIFALFYSIRIIKFCRFQKNNLMAAPGPSR
;
A
#
# COMPACT_ATOMS: atom_id res chain seq x y z
N MET A 1 32.80 20.16 -10.15
CA MET A 1 33.91 19.27 -9.70
C MET A 1 33.59 18.39 -8.48
N LYS A 2 33.56 18.86 -7.21
CA LYS A 2 33.36 17.94 -6.04
C LYS A 2 31.98 17.25 -5.98
N ALA A 3 30.92 17.89 -6.48
CA ALA A 3 29.56 17.30 -6.51
C ALA A 3 29.38 16.29 -7.65
N GLU A 4 30.02 16.52 -8.81
CA GLU A 4 30.01 15.58 -9.94
C GLU A 4 30.78 14.30 -9.62
N SER A 5 31.91 14.39 -8.91
CA SER A 5 32.72 13.22 -8.55
C SER A 5 32.03 12.30 -7.51
N LYS A 6 31.19 12.86 -6.63
CA LYS A 6 30.37 12.07 -5.69
C LYS A 6 29.21 11.36 -6.40
N ASN A 7 28.60 12.02 -7.38
CA ASN A 7 27.51 11.44 -8.18
C ASN A 7 28.00 10.32 -9.10
N SER A 8 29.20 10.43 -9.68
CA SER A 8 29.80 9.38 -10.50
C SER A 8 30.20 8.15 -9.69
N PHE A 9 30.67 8.32 -8.45
CA PHE A 9 30.98 7.19 -7.56
C PHE A 9 29.72 6.40 -7.18
N LEU A 10 28.64 7.07 -6.78
CA LEU A 10 27.38 6.40 -6.43
C LEU A 10 26.75 5.67 -7.63
N LEU A 11 26.83 6.26 -8.83
CA LEU A 11 26.45 5.59 -10.10
C LEU A 11 27.29 4.35 -10.39
N ALA A 12 28.61 4.42 -10.16
CA ALA A 12 29.51 3.30 -10.38
C ALA A 12 29.21 2.15 -9.40
N VAL A 13 28.94 2.47 -8.12
CA VAL A 13 28.55 1.48 -7.11
C VAL A 13 27.18 0.86 -7.45
N ALA A 14 26.19 1.66 -7.83
CA ALA A 14 24.88 1.16 -8.25
C ALA A 14 24.96 0.28 -9.51
N GLY A 15 25.75 0.71 -10.51
CA GLY A 15 26.02 -0.03 -11.73
C GLY A 15 26.74 -1.36 -11.45
N TYR A 16 27.70 -1.38 -10.53
CA TYR A 16 28.38 -2.59 -10.09
C TYR A 16 27.39 -3.59 -9.47
N PHE A 17 26.56 -3.17 -8.51
CA PHE A 17 25.58 -4.06 -7.89
C PHE A 17 24.54 -4.58 -8.89
N PHE A 18 24.08 -3.74 -9.82
CA PHE A 18 23.14 -4.12 -10.86
C PHE A 18 23.73 -5.14 -11.85
N LEU A 19 24.94 -4.87 -12.37
CA LEU A 19 25.63 -5.75 -13.30
C LEU A 19 26.09 -7.06 -12.63
N ALA A 20 26.53 -7.01 -11.38
CA ALA A 20 26.86 -8.20 -10.60
C ALA A 20 25.62 -9.08 -10.36
N GLY A 21 24.47 -8.47 -10.01
CA GLY A 21 23.20 -9.18 -9.89
C GLY A 21 22.76 -9.85 -11.19
N ILE A 22 22.85 -9.13 -12.32
CA ILE A 22 22.58 -9.69 -13.66
C ILE A 22 23.55 -10.82 -14.01
N ALA A 23 24.85 -10.63 -13.78
CA ALA A 23 25.86 -11.65 -14.07
C ALA A 23 25.60 -12.94 -13.28
N ILE A 24 25.27 -12.84 -11.99
CA ILE A 24 24.94 -14.00 -11.15
C ILE A 24 23.63 -14.68 -11.61
N LEU A 25 22.62 -13.91 -12.03
CA LEU A 25 21.38 -14.44 -12.58
C LEU A 25 21.57 -15.10 -13.96
N LEU A 26 22.45 -14.56 -14.82
CA LEU A 26 22.80 -15.11 -16.14
C LEU A 26 23.70 -16.35 -16.02
N ILE A 27 24.56 -16.42 -15.00
CA ILE A 27 25.32 -17.62 -14.66
C ILE A 27 24.36 -18.80 -14.41
N ARG A 28 23.14 -18.59 -13.91
CA ARG A 28 22.11 -19.66 -13.83
C ARG A 28 21.72 -20.18 -15.22
N ALA A 29 21.50 -19.31 -16.20
CA ALA A 29 21.03 -19.71 -17.53
C ALA A 29 22.09 -20.53 -18.30
N PHE A 30 23.37 -20.23 -18.12
CA PHE A 30 24.48 -20.91 -18.81
C PHE A 30 25.14 -22.03 -18.01
N PHE A 31 25.28 -21.89 -16.68
CA PHE A 31 26.05 -22.82 -15.85
C PHE A 31 25.19 -23.81 -15.07
N TRP A 32 23.85 -23.75 -15.10
CA TRP A 32 23.03 -24.77 -14.42
C TRP A 32 23.39 -26.19 -14.86
N GLY A 33 23.65 -26.41 -16.15
CA GLY A 33 24.12 -27.69 -16.68
C GLY A 33 25.51 -28.10 -16.17
N HIS A 34 26.41 -27.14 -15.96
CA HIS A 34 27.77 -27.39 -15.48
C HIS A 34 27.86 -27.54 -13.95
N ILE A 35 27.06 -26.79 -13.19
CA ILE A 35 26.94 -26.89 -11.73
C ILE A 35 26.22 -28.19 -11.37
N ALA A 36 25.17 -28.57 -12.11
CA ALA A 36 24.51 -29.86 -11.96
C ALA A 36 25.48 -31.01 -12.28
N ALA A 37 26.33 -30.88 -13.32
CA ALA A 37 27.35 -31.88 -13.64
C ALA A 37 28.48 -31.95 -12.60
N PHE A 38 29.01 -30.82 -12.15
CA PHE A 38 30.09 -30.72 -11.14
C PHE A 38 29.65 -31.22 -9.76
N ALA A 39 28.38 -31.00 -9.39
CA ALA A 39 27.81 -31.47 -8.13
C ALA A 39 27.34 -32.94 -8.17
N GLY A 40 27.52 -33.66 -9.29
CA GLY A 40 27.07 -35.03 -9.49
C GLY A 40 25.54 -35.17 -9.66
N ILE A 41 24.83 -34.07 -9.89
CA ILE A 41 23.38 -33.98 -10.09
C ILE A 41 23.03 -34.25 -11.57
N ARG A 42 23.55 -35.33 -12.14
CA ARG A 42 22.91 -35.94 -13.30
C ARG A 42 22.04 -37.06 -12.75
N SER A 43 20.73 -36.96 -13.00
CA SER A 43 19.68 -37.93 -12.66
C SER A 43 19.40 -38.21 -11.16
N ILE A 44 19.48 -37.21 -10.27
CA ILE A 44 18.97 -37.35 -8.90
C ILE A 44 17.61 -36.63 -8.83
N PRO A 45 16.48 -37.32 -8.56
CA PRO A 45 15.19 -36.66 -8.39
C PRO A 45 15.25 -35.72 -7.17
N VAL A 46 14.52 -34.60 -7.22
CA VAL A 46 14.70 -33.42 -6.35
C VAL A 46 14.62 -33.76 -4.84
N ASP A 47 13.87 -34.80 -4.50
CA ASP A 47 13.68 -35.41 -3.19
C ASP A 47 14.95 -36.07 -2.60
N LYS A 48 15.96 -36.38 -3.42
CA LYS A 48 17.22 -37.01 -2.99
C LYS A 48 18.41 -36.06 -2.92
N ILE A 49 18.22 -34.76 -3.17
CA ILE A 49 19.27 -33.74 -3.02
C ILE A 49 19.51 -33.49 -1.52
N PRO A 50 20.75 -33.61 -1.01
CA PRO A 50 21.03 -33.32 0.40
C PRO A 50 20.56 -31.91 0.79
N LEU A 51 19.75 -31.81 1.86
CA LEU A 51 19.07 -30.60 2.28
C LEU A 51 20.01 -29.38 2.42
N PHE A 52 21.26 -29.62 2.86
CA PHE A 52 22.30 -28.59 2.95
C PHE A 52 22.66 -27.96 1.59
N LYS A 53 22.82 -28.78 0.54
CA LYS A 53 23.13 -28.27 -0.82
C LYS A 53 21.95 -27.45 -1.38
N LEU A 54 20.72 -27.89 -1.12
CA LEU A 54 19.51 -27.18 -1.54
C LEU A 54 19.36 -25.82 -0.82
N ASN A 55 19.67 -25.78 0.47
CA ASN A 55 19.64 -24.56 1.28
C ASN A 55 20.77 -23.58 0.91
N LEU A 56 21.97 -24.08 0.61
CA LEU A 56 23.08 -23.26 0.11
C LEU A 56 22.74 -22.60 -1.23
N LEU A 57 22.13 -23.36 -2.15
CA LEU A 57 21.62 -22.83 -3.42
C LEU A 57 20.56 -21.73 -3.17
N ARG A 58 19.55 -22.01 -2.35
CA ARG A 58 18.51 -21.02 -1.97
C ARG A 58 19.12 -19.75 -1.38
N PHE A 59 20.14 -19.88 -0.53
CA PHE A 59 20.86 -18.76 0.07
C PHE A 59 21.60 -17.92 -0.99
N ILE A 60 22.34 -18.55 -1.89
CA ILE A 60 23.05 -17.86 -2.98
C ILE A 60 22.05 -17.14 -3.90
N TYR A 61 20.89 -17.74 -4.19
CA TYR A 61 19.83 -17.10 -4.98
C TYR A 61 19.21 -15.90 -4.28
N LEU A 62 18.88 -16.03 -3.00
CA LEU A 62 18.35 -14.92 -2.21
C LEU A 62 19.38 -13.79 -2.16
N TYR A 63 20.65 -14.10 -1.95
CA TYR A 63 21.74 -13.13 -1.93
C TYR A 63 21.87 -12.38 -3.26
N ALA A 64 21.86 -13.12 -4.38
CA ALA A 64 21.93 -12.53 -5.73
C ALA A 64 20.71 -11.66 -6.05
N PHE A 65 19.51 -12.11 -5.70
CA PHE A 65 18.28 -11.37 -5.90
C PHE A 65 18.26 -10.06 -5.09
N LEU A 66 18.70 -10.11 -3.83
CA LEU A 66 18.84 -8.91 -2.99
C LEU A 66 19.86 -7.93 -3.57
N HIS A 67 20.99 -8.40 -4.11
CA HIS A 67 22.00 -7.54 -4.76
C HIS A 67 21.46 -6.85 -6.01
N PHE A 68 20.73 -7.60 -6.87
CA PHE A 68 20.05 -7.04 -8.03
C PHE A 68 19.03 -5.97 -7.61
N LEU A 69 18.20 -6.26 -6.60
CA LEU A 69 17.17 -5.35 -6.11
C LEU A 69 17.78 -4.07 -5.53
N LEU A 70 18.86 -4.19 -4.74
CA LEU A 70 19.62 -3.07 -4.19
C LEU A 70 20.26 -2.20 -5.29
N GLY A 71 20.85 -2.82 -6.32
CA GLY A 71 21.41 -2.11 -7.47
C GLY A 71 20.34 -1.36 -8.27
N ALA A 72 19.21 -2.02 -8.56
CA ALA A 72 18.08 -1.43 -9.26
C ALA A 72 17.46 -0.27 -8.47
N LEU A 73 17.26 -0.44 -7.16
CA LEU A 73 16.76 0.60 -6.26
C LEU A 73 17.72 1.79 -6.21
N SER A 74 19.03 1.55 -6.12
CA SER A 74 20.05 2.60 -6.09
C SER A 74 20.07 3.42 -7.38
N PHE A 75 19.98 2.76 -8.55
CA PHE A 75 19.92 3.43 -9.84
C PHE A 75 18.64 4.26 -9.99
N TRP A 76 17.52 3.70 -9.53
CA TRP A 76 16.23 4.40 -9.53
C TRP A 76 16.28 5.64 -8.64
N VAL A 77 16.73 5.54 -7.38
CA VAL A 77 16.91 6.67 -6.46
C VAL A 77 17.83 7.71 -7.06
N PHE A 78 18.95 7.30 -7.67
CA PHE A 78 19.87 8.22 -8.31
C PHE A 78 19.19 9.01 -9.43
N LYS A 79 18.39 8.35 -10.29
CA LYS A 79 17.67 8.98 -11.40
C LYS A 79 16.51 9.87 -10.93
N THR A 80 15.90 9.57 -9.79
CA THR A 80 14.75 10.30 -9.24
C THR A 80 15.11 11.31 -8.16
N ARG A 81 16.38 11.37 -7.71
CA ARG A 81 16.82 12.20 -6.56
C ARG A 81 16.41 13.67 -6.63
N ASP A 82 16.45 14.29 -7.80
CA ASP A 82 16.14 15.71 -7.93
C ASP A 82 14.63 15.94 -7.86
N LYS A 83 13.83 14.95 -8.28
CA LYS A 83 12.38 14.94 -8.04
C LYS A 83 12.07 14.73 -6.56
N ILE A 84 12.80 13.85 -5.88
CA ILE A 84 12.67 13.62 -4.43
C ILE A 84 13.02 14.89 -3.65
N LYS A 85 14.13 15.57 -3.99
CA LYS A 85 14.51 16.84 -3.36
C LYS A 85 13.47 17.94 -3.59
N ALA A 86 12.97 18.08 -4.81
CA ALA A 86 11.91 19.03 -5.11
C ALA A 86 10.59 18.68 -4.39
N TRP A 87 10.30 17.40 -4.21
CA TRP A 87 9.15 16.95 -3.44
C TRP A 87 9.28 17.30 -1.94
N LEU A 88 10.46 17.06 -1.35
CA LEU A 88 10.74 17.41 0.06
C LEU A 88 10.63 18.92 0.30
N SER A 89 11.22 19.76 -0.55
CA SER A 89 11.19 21.21 -0.37
C SER A 89 9.79 21.81 -0.51
N MET A 90 8.97 21.27 -1.41
CA MET A 90 7.59 21.74 -1.59
C MET A 90 6.64 21.21 -0.51
N TYR A 91 6.91 20.03 0.05
CA TYR A 91 6.20 19.55 1.23
C TYR A 91 6.39 20.51 2.42
N GLU A 92 7.61 21.01 2.62
CA GLU A 92 7.88 22.02 3.65
C GLU A 92 7.02 23.29 3.46
N GLU A 93 6.86 23.77 2.21
CA GLU A 93 6.05 24.95 1.90
C GLU A 93 4.53 24.75 2.12
N GLU A 94 3.99 23.55 1.84
CA GLU A 94 2.57 23.25 2.02
C GLU A 94 2.21 22.71 3.41
N SER A 95 3.22 22.38 4.21
CA SER A 95 3.01 21.76 5.51
C SER A 95 2.40 22.73 6.52
N HIS A 96 1.12 22.53 6.82
CA HIS A 96 0.49 23.17 7.98
C HIS A 96 0.87 22.40 9.26
N PRO A 97 0.80 23.01 10.46
CA PRO A 97 1.03 22.31 11.72
C PRO A 97 0.17 21.04 11.87
N SER A 98 -1.04 21.05 11.28
CA SER A 98 -1.93 19.89 11.26
C SER A 98 -1.48 18.74 10.36
N SER A 99 -0.60 19.00 9.39
CA SER A 99 0.01 18.01 8.49
C SER A 99 1.02 17.14 9.23
N PHE A 100 1.86 17.75 10.08
CA PHE A 100 2.81 17.01 10.90
C PHE A 100 2.09 16.04 11.85
N LEU A 101 1.04 16.49 12.53
CA LEU A 101 0.25 15.63 13.42
C LEU A 101 -0.40 14.47 12.65
N LEU A 102 -0.89 14.70 11.44
CA LEU A 102 -1.50 13.65 10.62
C LEU A 102 -0.47 12.61 10.16
N PHE A 103 0.70 13.07 9.70
CA PHE A 103 1.83 12.19 9.40
C PHE A 103 2.27 11.39 10.63
N PHE A 104 2.45 12.05 11.77
CA PHE A 104 2.89 11.41 13.00
C PHE A 104 1.90 10.33 13.46
N TRP A 105 0.62 10.66 13.57
CA TRP A 105 -0.40 9.72 14.06
C TRP A 105 -0.67 8.59 13.07
N SER A 106 -0.66 8.84 11.76
CA SER A 106 -0.79 7.77 10.76
C SER A 106 0.41 6.82 10.77
N SER A 107 1.61 7.35 10.98
CA SER A 107 2.83 6.54 11.06
C SER A 107 2.89 5.72 12.34
N ILE A 108 2.56 6.32 13.50
CA ILE A 108 2.57 5.62 14.80
C ILE A 108 1.50 4.53 14.85
N SER A 109 0.29 4.80 14.35
CA SER A 109 -0.76 3.78 14.32
C SER A 109 -0.41 2.61 13.40
N GLY A 110 0.14 2.88 12.21
CA GLY A 110 0.67 1.84 11.33
C GLY A 110 1.81 1.03 11.95
N LEU A 111 2.81 1.69 12.54
CA LEU A 111 3.92 1.05 13.25
C LEU A 111 3.45 0.18 14.40
N TYR A 112 2.45 0.65 15.16
CA TYR A 112 1.90 -0.07 16.30
C TYR A 112 1.24 -1.38 15.86
N LEU A 113 0.33 -1.33 14.88
CA LEU A 113 -0.30 -2.55 14.35
C LEU A 113 0.72 -3.50 13.74
N PHE A 114 1.63 -2.97 12.93
CA PHE A 114 2.68 -3.76 12.31
C PHE A 114 3.58 -4.43 13.37
N GLY A 115 3.93 -3.69 14.43
CA GLY A 115 4.72 -4.18 15.55
C GLY A 115 4.01 -5.29 16.31
N LEU A 116 2.73 -5.09 16.68
CA LEU A 116 1.90 -6.12 17.32
C LEU A 116 1.82 -7.39 16.47
N PHE A 117 1.65 -7.21 15.16
CA PHE A 117 1.57 -8.32 14.23
C PHE A 117 2.89 -9.09 14.11
N LEU A 118 4.05 -8.45 14.28
CA LEU A 118 5.35 -9.12 14.25
C LEU A 118 5.68 -9.89 15.54
N ILE A 119 4.95 -9.69 16.64
CA ILE A 119 5.22 -10.40 17.89
C ILE A 119 5.02 -11.90 17.68
N PRO A 120 6.05 -12.74 17.91
CA PRO A 120 5.94 -14.18 17.75
C PRO A 120 4.82 -14.81 18.59
N MET A 121 4.11 -15.78 18.01
CA MET A 121 2.98 -16.49 18.65
C MET A 121 3.33 -17.15 20.00
N ASN A 122 4.58 -17.53 20.19
CA ASN A 122 5.06 -18.09 21.46
C ASN A 122 5.17 -17.05 22.59
N ILE A 123 5.27 -15.77 22.24
CA ILE A 123 5.35 -14.63 23.16
C ILE A 123 3.96 -14.02 23.36
N PHE A 124 3.20 -13.82 22.27
CA PHE A 124 1.83 -13.33 22.32
C PHE A 124 0.86 -14.40 21.83
N LYS A 125 0.47 -15.29 22.76
CA LYS A 125 -0.41 -16.45 22.47
C LYS A 125 -1.79 -16.01 21.98
N ASP A 126 -2.27 -14.87 22.48
CA ASP A 126 -3.56 -14.29 22.11
C ASP A 126 -3.53 -13.50 20.80
N ARG A 127 -2.39 -13.46 20.09
CA ARG A 127 -2.30 -12.83 18.76
C ARG A 127 -3.32 -13.42 17.78
N ILE A 128 -3.53 -14.73 17.82
CA ILE A 128 -4.59 -15.37 17.01
C ILE A 128 -5.96 -14.88 17.44
N PHE A 129 -6.20 -14.60 18.73
CA PHE A 129 -7.49 -14.13 19.22
C PHE A 129 -7.76 -12.67 18.88
N VAL A 130 -6.72 -11.84 18.78
CA VAL A 130 -6.89 -10.41 18.50
C VAL A 130 -7.04 -10.13 17.00
N PHE A 131 -6.36 -10.91 16.15
CA PHE A 131 -6.38 -10.76 14.69
C PHE A 131 -7.36 -11.69 13.96
N ARG A 132 -7.89 -12.75 14.61
CA ARG A 132 -8.91 -13.63 13.98
C ARG A 132 -10.18 -12.87 13.64
N GLU A 133 -10.92 -13.43 12.70
CA GLU A 133 -12.31 -13.11 12.43
C GLU A 133 -13.22 -13.04 13.69
N ASP A 134 -14.21 -12.15 13.63
CA ASP A 134 -15.17 -11.78 14.68
C ASP A 134 -14.53 -11.20 15.97
N ASN A 135 -13.29 -10.69 15.89
CA ASN A 135 -12.60 -10.09 17.05
C ASN A 135 -12.43 -8.57 16.94
N VAL A 136 -11.65 -8.03 17.88
CA VAL A 136 -11.51 -6.59 18.12
C VAL A 136 -11.04 -5.85 16.87
N PHE A 137 -10.04 -6.37 16.14
CA PHE A 137 -9.52 -5.65 14.99
C PHE A 137 -10.44 -5.67 13.77
N GLU A 138 -11.16 -6.75 13.50
CA GLU A 138 -12.20 -6.76 12.46
C GLU A 138 -13.29 -5.72 12.76
N THR A 139 -13.77 -5.69 14.01
CA THR A 139 -14.74 -4.67 14.45
C THR A 139 -14.18 -3.26 14.28
N MET A 140 -12.89 -3.05 14.60
CA MET A 140 -12.23 -1.77 14.36
C MET A 140 -12.15 -1.44 12.87
N THR A 141 -11.75 -2.38 12.02
CA THR A 141 -11.69 -2.23 10.56
C THR A 141 -13.02 -1.76 10.00
N VAL A 142 -14.13 -2.41 10.40
CA VAL A 142 -15.51 -2.03 10.05
C VAL A 142 -15.83 -0.60 10.47
N ILE A 143 -15.60 -0.27 11.75
CA ILE A 143 -15.88 1.07 12.29
C ILE A 143 -15.07 2.13 11.53
N LEU A 144 -13.79 1.87 11.29
CA LEU A 144 -12.89 2.80 10.60
C LEU A 144 -13.30 3.02 9.15
N PHE A 145 -13.73 1.97 8.43
CA PHE A 145 -14.28 2.11 7.09
C PHE A 145 -15.58 2.91 7.07
N ILE A 146 -16.51 2.66 8.01
CA ILE A 146 -17.76 3.42 8.12
C ILE A 146 -17.48 4.90 8.41
N ILE A 147 -16.60 5.21 9.37
CA ILE A 147 -16.22 6.60 9.68
C ILE A 147 -15.60 7.26 8.44
N SER A 148 -14.71 6.56 7.76
CA SER A 148 -14.05 7.05 6.54
C SER A 148 -15.04 7.36 5.42
N ALA A 149 -16.02 6.47 5.21
CA ALA A 149 -17.09 6.67 4.24
C ALA A 149 -17.93 7.91 4.58
N VAL A 150 -18.32 8.07 5.85
CA VAL A 150 -19.07 9.26 6.31
C VAL A 150 -18.26 10.55 6.09
N LEU A 151 -16.96 10.54 6.39
CA LEU A 151 -16.09 11.71 6.17
C LEU A 151 -15.96 12.07 4.69
N LEU A 152 -15.87 11.07 3.79
CA LEU A 152 -15.84 11.29 2.34
C LEU A 152 -17.19 11.78 1.80
N LEU A 153 -18.32 11.25 2.28
CA LEU A 153 -19.64 11.76 1.94
C LEU A 153 -19.82 13.21 2.39
N ARG A 154 -19.36 13.57 3.60
CA ARG A 154 -19.37 14.99 4.02
C ARG A 154 -18.45 15.85 3.17
N SER A 155 -17.28 15.33 2.79
CA SER A 155 -16.34 16.03 1.90
C SER A 155 -16.94 16.25 0.51
N SER A 156 -17.74 15.31 -0.01
CA SER A 156 -18.41 15.45 -1.31
C SER A 156 -19.43 16.61 -1.27
N LEU A 157 -20.18 16.75 -0.18
CA LEU A 157 -21.10 17.88 0.00
C LEU A 157 -20.35 19.23 0.03
N ILE A 158 -19.17 19.29 0.65
CA ILE A 158 -18.32 20.50 0.66
C ILE A 158 -17.81 20.79 -0.76
N VAL A 159 -17.32 19.78 -1.48
CA VAL A 159 -16.86 19.94 -2.87
C VAL A 159 -17.99 20.39 -3.79
N LYS A 160 -19.23 19.89 -3.59
CA LYS A 160 -20.42 20.36 -4.32
C LYS A 160 -20.67 21.85 -4.08
N GLN A 161 -20.44 22.35 -2.86
CA GLN A 161 -20.53 23.78 -2.56
C GLN A 161 -19.41 24.57 -3.23
N ILE A 162 -18.16 24.08 -3.20
CA ILE A 162 -17.03 24.70 -3.92
C ILE A 162 -17.32 24.78 -5.42
N ASN A 163 -17.84 23.71 -6.02
CA ASN A 163 -18.23 23.67 -7.43
C ASN A 163 -19.28 24.74 -7.78
N ARG A 164 -20.21 25.04 -6.88
CA ARG A 164 -21.20 26.12 -7.06
C ARG A 164 -20.57 27.51 -7.03
N LEU A 165 -19.43 27.69 -6.37
CA LEU A 165 -18.71 28.97 -6.30
C LEU A 165 -17.74 29.14 -7.48
N ARG A 166 -17.08 28.05 -7.91
CA ARG A 166 -16.05 28.06 -8.97
C ARG A 166 -16.62 27.83 -10.38
N HIS A 167 -17.74 27.12 -10.51
CA HIS A 167 -18.32 26.69 -11.79
C HIS A 167 -17.36 25.87 -12.68
N GLU A 168 -16.47 25.06 -12.08
CA GLU A 168 -15.49 24.25 -12.81
C GLU A 168 -15.85 22.76 -12.80
N GLY A 169 -15.99 22.13 -13.98
CA GLY A 169 -16.40 20.73 -14.12
C GLY A 169 -15.50 19.70 -13.40
N ALA A 170 -14.26 20.06 -13.06
CA ALA A 170 -13.36 19.20 -12.31
C ALA A 170 -13.87 18.89 -10.88
N TYR A 171 -14.47 19.84 -10.18
CA TYR A 171 -15.04 19.59 -8.84
C TYR A 171 -16.26 18.66 -8.89
N ARG A 172 -17.03 18.69 -9.98
CA ARG A 172 -18.12 17.73 -10.21
C ARG A 172 -17.58 16.30 -10.33
N LYS A 173 -16.43 16.10 -10.97
CA LYS A 173 -15.78 14.78 -11.03
C LYS A 173 -15.33 14.33 -9.63
N VAL A 174 -14.68 15.21 -8.87
CA VAL A 174 -14.26 14.93 -7.48
C VAL A 174 -15.46 14.54 -6.59
N PHE A 175 -16.59 15.23 -6.74
CA PHE A 175 -17.83 14.89 -6.01
C PHE A 175 -18.24 13.43 -6.20
N PHE A 176 -18.29 12.96 -7.46
CA PHE A 176 -18.65 11.57 -7.75
C PHE A 176 -17.58 10.57 -7.32
N ILE A 177 -16.30 10.95 -7.42
CA ILE A 177 -15.19 10.11 -6.92
C ILE A 177 -15.34 9.86 -5.42
N TYR A 178 -15.63 10.89 -4.61
CA TYR A 178 -15.82 10.71 -3.17
C TYR A 178 -17.01 9.83 -2.82
N ILE A 179 -18.10 9.92 -3.58
CA ILE A 179 -19.24 9.00 -3.42
C ILE A 179 -18.82 7.57 -3.77
N GLY A 180 -18.13 7.38 -4.90
CA GLY A 180 -17.64 6.07 -5.32
C GLY A 180 -16.73 5.42 -4.29
N ILE A 181 -15.73 6.17 -3.77
CA ILE A 181 -14.85 5.68 -2.71
C ILE A 181 -15.64 5.36 -1.44
N ALA A 182 -16.58 6.21 -1.03
CA ALA A 182 -17.40 5.94 0.15
C ALA A 182 -18.25 4.66 0.01
N VAL A 183 -18.82 4.40 -1.17
CA VAL A 183 -19.55 3.16 -1.46
C VAL A 183 -18.62 1.94 -1.39
N VAL A 184 -17.41 2.04 -1.96
CA VAL A 184 -16.42 0.97 -1.86
C VAL A 184 -16.05 0.69 -0.41
N LEU A 185 -15.82 1.72 0.41
CA LEU A 185 -15.51 1.55 1.84
C LEU A 185 -16.66 0.91 2.61
N LEU A 186 -17.92 1.24 2.29
CA LEU A 186 -19.09 0.60 2.90
C LEU A 186 -19.23 -0.86 2.46
N ALA A 187 -18.90 -1.18 1.20
CA ALA A 187 -18.85 -2.56 0.73
C ALA A 187 -17.78 -3.35 1.47
N LEU A 188 -16.56 -2.80 1.62
CA LEU A 188 -15.49 -3.42 2.41
C LEU A 188 -15.92 -3.64 3.86
N ALA A 189 -16.54 -2.65 4.51
CA ALA A 189 -17.08 -2.81 5.86
C ALA A 189 -18.17 -3.88 5.95
N GLY A 190 -18.98 -4.04 4.90
CA GLY A 190 -20.00 -5.08 4.79
C GLY A 190 -19.39 -6.47 4.67
N GLU A 191 -18.38 -6.61 3.82
CA GLU A 191 -17.62 -7.86 3.65
C GLU A 191 -17.02 -8.29 5.00
N GLU A 192 -16.37 -7.40 5.74
CA GLU A 192 -15.82 -7.73 7.07
C GLU A 192 -16.87 -8.29 8.05
N ILE A 193 -18.10 -7.78 8.08
CA ILE A 193 -19.14 -8.27 9.01
C ILE A 193 -20.01 -9.40 8.46
N SER A 194 -19.70 -9.97 7.30
CA SER A 194 -20.57 -11.01 6.72
C SER A 194 -22.01 -10.53 6.46
N TRP A 195 -22.15 -9.33 5.93
CA TRP A 195 -23.43 -8.63 5.77
C TRP A 195 -24.50 -9.39 4.97
N GLY A 196 -24.11 -10.23 4.00
CA GLY A 196 -25.04 -11.07 3.23
C GLY A 196 -25.86 -12.01 4.12
N GLN A 197 -25.20 -12.69 5.05
CA GLN A 197 -25.82 -13.56 6.04
C GLN A 197 -26.51 -12.75 7.14
N ARG A 198 -25.81 -11.74 7.69
CA ARG A 198 -26.25 -11.05 8.90
C ARG A 198 -27.40 -10.07 8.66
N LEU A 199 -27.41 -9.38 7.52
CA LEU A 199 -28.44 -8.38 7.19
C LEU A 199 -29.51 -8.92 6.23
N PHE A 200 -29.13 -9.79 5.30
CA PHE A 200 -30.01 -10.26 4.23
C PHE A 200 -30.40 -11.74 4.34
N HIS A 201 -29.90 -12.44 5.37
CA HIS A 201 -30.18 -13.87 5.62
C HIS A 201 -29.93 -14.77 4.40
N VAL A 202 -28.98 -14.38 3.54
CA VAL A 202 -28.58 -15.16 2.37
C VAL A 202 -27.89 -16.43 2.87
N GLN A 203 -28.44 -17.58 2.50
CA GLN A 203 -27.83 -18.88 2.80
C GLN A 203 -26.61 -19.07 1.90
N THR A 204 -25.51 -19.57 2.48
CA THR A 204 -24.31 -19.90 1.72
C THR A 204 -24.59 -21.12 0.83
N PRO A 205 -24.47 -21.01 -0.50
CA PRO A 205 -24.68 -22.14 -1.41
C PRO A 205 -23.78 -23.32 -1.04
N GLU A 206 -24.25 -24.56 -1.19
CA GLU A 206 -23.49 -25.77 -0.81
C GLU A 206 -22.11 -25.83 -1.46
N PHE A 207 -22.00 -25.47 -2.75
CA PHE A 207 -20.71 -25.40 -3.45
C PHE A 207 -19.75 -24.33 -2.87
N TYR A 208 -20.30 -23.24 -2.33
CA TYR A 208 -19.51 -22.20 -1.64
C TYR A 208 -19.09 -22.66 -0.24
N ALA A 209 -19.96 -23.38 0.47
CA ALA A 209 -19.69 -23.90 1.82
C ALA A 209 -18.64 -25.01 1.83
N GLU A 210 -18.48 -25.76 0.73
CA GLU A 210 -17.41 -26.75 0.56
C GLU A 210 -16.04 -26.09 0.31
N LEU A 211 -16.04 -24.94 -0.37
CA LEU A 211 -14.83 -24.19 -0.64
C LEU A 211 -14.45 -23.28 0.52
N ASN A 212 -15.41 -22.65 1.22
CA ASN A 212 -15.19 -21.73 2.33
C ASN A 212 -15.23 -22.42 3.70
N ARG A 213 -14.09 -22.44 4.41
CA ARG A 213 -13.99 -23.02 5.76
C ARG A 213 -14.91 -22.38 6.79
N GLN A 214 -15.28 -21.10 6.62
CA GLN A 214 -16.24 -20.41 7.50
C GLN A 214 -17.69 -20.53 7.05
N LYS A 215 -17.94 -21.08 5.85
CA LYS A 215 -19.29 -21.19 5.27
C LYS A 215 -19.99 -19.83 5.14
N GLU A 216 -19.25 -18.77 4.86
CA GLU A 216 -19.76 -17.43 4.61
C GLU A 216 -19.74 -17.10 3.12
N THR A 217 -20.49 -16.08 2.70
CA THR A 217 -20.55 -15.63 1.29
C THR A 217 -19.55 -14.50 1.00
N ASN A 218 -18.75 -14.10 1.99
CA ASN A 218 -17.82 -13.00 1.80
C ASN A 218 -16.76 -13.39 0.78
N ILE A 219 -16.51 -12.46 -0.12
CA ILE A 219 -15.60 -12.65 -1.24
C ILE A 219 -14.17 -12.74 -0.72
N HIS A 220 -13.80 -11.99 0.34
CA HIS A 220 -12.44 -12.04 0.89
C HIS A 220 -12.04 -13.43 1.47
N ASN A 221 -12.98 -14.18 2.06
CA ASN A 221 -12.73 -15.53 2.60
C ASN A 221 -12.36 -16.52 1.48
N LEU A 222 -12.94 -16.36 0.29
CA LEU A 222 -12.58 -17.16 -0.89
C LEU A 222 -11.16 -16.85 -1.38
N VAL A 223 -10.75 -15.58 -1.32
CA VAL A 223 -9.44 -15.14 -1.79
C VAL A 223 -8.33 -15.65 -0.87
N GLU A 224 -8.62 -15.83 0.42
CA GLU A 224 -7.69 -16.38 1.41
C GLU A 224 -7.29 -17.85 1.14
N MET A 225 -8.13 -18.64 0.45
CA MET A 225 -7.90 -20.07 0.22
C MET A 225 -7.09 -20.45 -1.03
N GLY A 226 -6.53 -19.47 -1.74
CA GLY A 226 -5.68 -19.77 -2.90
C GLY A 226 -5.29 -18.60 -3.79
N PHE A 227 -5.82 -17.40 -3.52
CA PHE A 227 -5.57 -16.20 -4.31
C PHE A 227 -4.63 -15.21 -3.61
N THR A 228 -3.81 -15.68 -2.67
CA THR A 228 -2.72 -14.90 -2.03
C THR A 228 -1.84 -14.12 -3.04
N PRO A 229 -1.51 -14.66 -4.24
CA PRO A 229 -0.79 -13.88 -5.25
C PRO A 229 -1.55 -12.65 -5.76
N MET A 230 -2.89 -12.64 -5.73
CA MET A 230 -3.71 -11.49 -6.13
C MET A 230 -3.68 -10.38 -5.08
N TYR A 231 -3.72 -10.69 -3.78
CA TYR A 231 -3.52 -9.69 -2.72
C TYR A 231 -2.13 -9.04 -2.82
N ALA A 232 -1.10 -9.86 -3.04
CA ALA A 232 0.25 -9.36 -3.25
C ALA A 232 0.35 -8.48 -4.49
N LEU A 233 -0.24 -8.90 -5.62
CA LEU A 233 -0.26 -8.13 -6.84
C LEU A 233 -1.04 -6.82 -6.70
N ALA A 234 -2.23 -6.85 -6.09
CA ALA A 234 -3.05 -5.67 -5.84
C ALA A 234 -2.32 -4.66 -4.94
N SER A 235 -1.63 -5.16 -3.90
CA SER A 235 -0.84 -4.33 -2.99
C SER A 235 0.37 -3.71 -3.67
N VAL A 236 1.06 -4.47 -4.53
CA VAL A 236 2.16 -3.96 -5.38
C VAL A 236 1.65 -2.91 -6.37
N ILE A 237 0.51 -3.15 -7.03
CA ILE A 237 -0.10 -2.17 -7.94
C ILE A 237 -0.49 -0.90 -7.19
N PHE A 238 -1.12 -1.04 -6.02
CA PHE A 238 -1.51 0.09 -5.18
C PHE A 238 -0.31 0.94 -4.79
N ILE A 239 0.75 0.33 -4.24
CA ILE A 239 1.95 1.10 -3.82
C ILE A 239 2.67 1.71 -5.02
N VAL A 240 2.84 0.99 -6.12
CA VAL A 240 3.46 1.53 -7.33
C VAL A 240 2.66 2.72 -7.84
N SER A 241 1.33 2.66 -7.79
CA SER A 241 0.44 3.76 -8.20
C SER A 241 0.59 4.97 -7.27
N VAL A 242 0.56 4.76 -5.95
CA VAL A 242 0.72 5.83 -4.95
C VAL A 242 2.10 6.48 -5.03
N LEU A 243 3.18 5.69 -5.10
CA LEU A 243 4.54 6.18 -5.26
C LEU A 243 4.73 6.89 -6.60
N SER A 244 4.17 6.36 -7.69
CA SER A 244 4.24 7.01 -9.01
C SER A 244 3.51 8.35 -9.00
N VAL A 245 2.36 8.42 -8.34
CA VAL A 245 1.65 9.67 -8.13
C VAL A 245 2.51 10.68 -7.38
N TRP A 246 3.12 10.30 -6.26
CA TRP A 246 3.97 11.19 -5.48
C TRP A 246 5.24 11.64 -6.21
N LEU A 247 5.82 10.78 -7.05
CA LEU A 247 7.07 11.08 -7.77
C LEU A 247 6.87 11.80 -9.10
N PHE A 248 5.75 11.56 -9.79
CA PHE A 248 5.54 12.05 -11.17
C PHE A 248 4.41 13.07 -11.30
N TYR A 249 3.41 13.05 -10.43
CA TYR A 249 2.21 13.90 -10.54
C TYR A 249 2.09 14.93 -9.42
N TRP A 250 3.07 15.04 -8.52
CA TRP A 250 3.09 16.01 -7.41
C TRP A 250 3.14 17.49 -7.87
N LYS A 251 3.75 17.79 -9.02
CA LYS A 251 3.75 19.16 -9.59
C LYS A 251 2.43 19.53 -10.26
N ASP A 252 1.57 18.56 -10.54
CA ASP A 252 0.26 18.85 -11.10
C ASP A 252 -0.58 19.57 -10.05
N ARG A 253 -1.00 20.79 -10.36
CA ARG A 253 -1.87 21.61 -9.50
C ARG A 253 -3.36 21.44 -9.84
N SER A 254 -3.70 20.44 -10.66
CA SER A 254 -5.08 20.14 -11.01
C SER A 254 -5.95 19.91 -9.78
N VAL A 255 -7.25 20.17 -9.95
CA VAL A 255 -8.25 19.86 -8.92
C VAL A 255 -8.20 18.36 -8.56
N PHE A 256 -7.93 17.49 -9.54
CA PHE A 256 -7.85 16.06 -9.29
C PHE A 256 -6.67 15.69 -8.39
N SER A 257 -5.45 16.16 -8.69
CA SER A 257 -4.26 15.83 -7.89
C SER A 257 -4.40 16.30 -6.44
N ARG A 258 -4.95 17.48 -6.22
CA ARG A 258 -5.08 18.09 -4.88
C ARG A 258 -6.18 17.44 -4.03
N PHE A 259 -7.28 17.03 -4.66
CA PHE A 259 -8.47 16.53 -3.98
C PHE A 259 -8.58 15.00 -3.98
N VAL A 260 -7.93 14.26 -4.87
CA VAL A 260 -8.13 12.80 -4.98
C VAL A 260 -6.91 12.02 -4.54
N LEU A 261 -5.72 12.46 -4.92
CA LEU A 261 -4.52 11.67 -4.69
C LEU A 261 -4.14 11.64 -3.19
N PRO A 262 -3.66 10.49 -2.68
CA PRO A 262 -3.16 10.42 -1.31
C PRO A 262 -2.09 11.47 -1.06
N HIS A 263 -2.06 12.02 0.14
CA HIS A 263 -1.03 12.99 0.51
C HIS A 263 0.26 12.28 0.96
N PRO A 264 1.45 12.85 0.70
CA PRO A 264 2.74 12.42 1.26
C PRO A 264 2.76 12.05 2.74
N GLU A 265 1.89 12.67 3.54
CA GLU A 265 1.72 12.38 4.97
C GLU A 265 1.38 10.90 5.24
N LEU A 266 0.88 10.16 4.26
CA LEU A 266 0.52 8.75 4.40
C LEU A 266 1.61 7.80 3.88
N TYR A 267 2.82 8.30 3.56
CA TYR A 267 3.89 7.51 2.94
C TYR A 267 4.30 6.28 3.75
N ILE A 268 4.54 6.46 5.06
CA ILE A 268 4.96 5.37 5.93
C ILE A 268 3.87 4.29 6.00
N LEU A 269 2.62 4.73 6.21
CA LEU A 269 1.48 3.83 6.27
C LEU A 269 1.24 3.08 4.96
N ALA A 270 1.31 3.76 3.81
CA ALA A 270 1.21 3.13 2.49
C ALA A 270 2.33 2.10 2.27
N THR A 271 3.54 2.39 2.75
CA THR A 271 4.67 1.46 2.68
C THR A 271 4.42 0.22 3.53
N MET A 272 3.86 0.37 4.73
CA MET A 272 3.49 -0.76 5.59
C MET A 272 2.42 -1.63 4.97
N MET A 273 1.38 -1.03 4.38
CA MET A 273 0.36 -1.76 3.63
C MET A 273 1.00 -2.58 2.49
N ALA A 274 1.94 -1.99 1.75
CA ALA A 274 2.63 -2.70 0.67
C ALA A 274 3.39 -3.92 1.18
N ILE A 275 4.13 -3.78 2.30
CA ILE A 275 4.87 -4.86 2.93
C ILE A 275 3.91 -5.94 3.44
N ALA A 276 2.82 -5.54 4.11
CA ALA A 276 1.78 -6.46 4.59
C ALA A 276 1.20 -7.25 3.41
N GLY A 277 0.71 -6.57 2.37
CA GLY A 277 0.09 -7.23 1.23
C GLY A 277 1.00 -8.18 0.45
N CYS A 278 2.33 -7.96 0.43
CA CYS A 278 3.29 -8.87 -0.20
C CYS A 278 3.59 -10.13 0.64
N GLY A 279 3.23 -10.15 1.92
CA GLY A 279 3.47 -11.30 2.78
C GLY A 279 2.37 -12.35 2.67
N MET A 280 2.76 -13.60 2.45
CA MET A 280 1.83 -14.73 2.22
C MET A 280 0.87 -15.07 3.38
N ARG A 281 0.90 -14.33 4.51
CA ARG A 281 0.09 -14.59 5.71
C ARG A 281 -0.51 -13.32 6.34
N TYR A 282 -0.49 -12.19 5.63
CA TYR A 282 -0.73 -10.87 6.21
C TYR A 282 -1.96 -10.16 5.61
N GLY A 283 -2.97 -10.93 5.17
CA GLY A 283 -4.22 -10.39 4.61
C GLY A 283 -4.96 -9.52 5.62
N GLU A 284 -5.24 -10.06 6.81
CA GLU A 284 -5.87 -9.35 7.93
C GLU A 284 -5.12 -8.04 8.27
N LEU A 285 -3.79 -8.10 8.40
CA LEU A 285 -2.96 -6.91 8.66
C LEU A 285 -3.08 -5.87 7.53
N PHE A 286 -3.16 -6.30 6.28
CA PHE A 286 -3.34 -5.39 5.16
C PHE A 286 -4.68 -4.66 5.24
N GLU A 287 -5.76 -5.38 5.55
CA GLU A 287 -7.12 -4.83 5.68
C GLU A 287 -7.22 -3.84 6.86
N GLU A 288 -6.61 -4.18 8.00
CA GLU A 288 -6.50 -3.27 9.14
C GLU A 288 -5.72 -1.99 8.78
N LEU A 289 -4.55 -2.12 8.16
CA LEU A 289 -3.75 -0.97 7.72
C LEU A 289 -4.47 -0.15 6.65
N LEU A 290 -5.25 -0.79 5.77
CA LEU A 290 -6.09 -0.14 4.77
C LEU A 290 -7.21 0.69 5.44
N SER A 291 -7.82 0.19 6.51
CA SER A 291 -8.83 0.93 7.27
C SER A 291 -8.27 2.17 7.96
N ILE A 292 -7.07 2.06 8.54
CA ILE A 292 -6.33 3.20 9.10
C ILE A 292 -5.97 4.20 8.00
N PHE A 293 -5.51 3.71 6.84
CA PHE A 293 -5.17 4.56 5.70
C PHE A 293 -6.41 5.32 5.21
N ALA A 294 -7.55 4.65 5.07
CA ALA A 294 -8.82 5.27 4.68
C ALA A 294 -9.25 6.36 5.67
N LEU A 295 -9.04 6.13 6.97
CA LEU A 295 -9.35 7.12 8.02
C LEU A 295 -8.48 8.37 7.86
N PHE A 296 -7.16 8.22 7.84
CA PHE A 296 -6.26 9.36 7.76
C PHE A 296 -6.38 10.10 6.42
N TYR A 297 -6.59 9.36 5.33
CA TYR A 297 -6.93 9.93 4.03
C TYR A 297 -8.20 10.79 4.11
N SER A 298 -9.30 10.25 4.62
CA SER A 298 -10.58 10.97 4.69
C SER A 298 -10.54 12.17 5.64
N ILE A 299 -9.80 12.10 6.76
CA ILE A 299 -9.54 13.23 7.67
C ILE A 299 -8.76 14.34 6.95
N ARG A 300 -7.71 14.00 6.20
CA ARG A 300 -6.94 14.98 5.42
C ARG A 300 -7.84 15.65 4.39
N ILE A 301 -8.64 14.86 3.68
CA ILE A 301 -9.55 15.33 2.62
C ILE A 301 -10.58 16.32 3.17
N ILE A 302 -11.25 16.00 4.28
CA ILE A 302 -12.27 16.90 4.83
C ILE A 302 -11.66 18.20 5.35
N LYS A 303 -10.47 18.15 5.98
CA LYS A 303 -9.73 19.35 6.41
C LYS A 303 -9.38 20.23 5.21
N PHE A 304 -8.83 19.63 4.16
CA PHE A 304 -8.47 20.35 2.94
C PHE A 304 -9.69 20.98 2.24
N CYS A 305 -10.79 20.23 2.11
CA CYS A 305 -12.03 20.75 1.52
C CYS A 305 -12.59 21.94 2.31
N ARG A 306 -12.59 21.87 3.65
CA ARG A 306 -13.04 22.98 4.51
C ARG A 306 -12.14 24.22 4.34
N PHE A 307 -10.83 24.03 4.33
CA PHE A 307 -9.87 25.12 4.11
C PHE A 307 -10.11 25.81 2.77
N GLN A 308 -10.24 25.05 1.68
CA GLN A 308 -10.50 25.62 0.35
C GLN A 308 -11.82 26.38 0.29
N LYS A 309 -12.88 25.84 0.89
CA LYS A 309 -14.19 26.51 0.97
C LYS A 309 -14.10 27.82 1.76
N ASN A 310 -13.43 27.82 2.92
CA ASN A 310 -13.31 29.00 3.77
C ASN A 310 -12.53 30.12 3.07
N ASN A 311 -11.42 29.79 2.40
CA ASN A 311 -10.66 30.77 1.62
C ASN A 311 -11.47 31.37 0.47
N LEU A 312 -12.32 30.56 -0.17
CA LEU A 312 -13.24 31.03 -1.20
C LEU A 312 -14.31 31.99 -0.69
N MET A 313 -14.81 31.75 0.53
CA MET A 313 -15.82 32.61 1.16
C MET A 313 -15.23 33.91 1.73
N ALA A 314 -13.96 33.88 2.13
CA ALA A 314 -13.26 35.03 2.68
C ALA A 314 -12.67 35.98 1.61
N ALA A 315 -12.57 35.53 0.35
CA ALA A 315 -12.10 36.38 -0.73
C ALA A 315 -13.09 37.55 -0.96
N PRO A 316 -12.63 38.82 -0.97
CA PRO A 316 -13.50 39.94 -1.28
C PRO A 316 -14.12 39.73 -2.66
N GLY A 317 -15.45 39.88 -2.76
CA GLY A 317 -16.16 39.77 -4.03
C GLY A 317 -15.57 40.72 -5.07
N PRO A 318 -15.72 40.43 -6.38
CA PRO A 318 -15.22 41.32 -7.42
C PRO A 318 -15.76 42.73 -7.14
N SER A 319 -14.85 43.70 -7.02
CA SER A 319 -15.19 45.12 -6.95
C SER A 319 -16.12 45.42 -8.11
N ARG A 320 -17.40 45.67 -7.78
CA ARG A 320 -18.43 46.03 -8.76
C ARG A 320 -18.17 47.40 -9.35
#